data_AF-A0A957UKH2-F1
#
_entry.id   AF-A0A957UKH2-F1
#
_cell.length_a   1.000
_cell.length_b   1.000
_cell.length_c   1.000
_cell.angle_alpha   90.00
_cell.angle_beta   90.00
_cell.angle_gamma   90.00
#
_symmetry.space_group_name_H-M   'P 1'
#
loop_
_entity.id
_entity.type
_entity.pdbx_description
1 polymer ?
#
loop_
_entity_poly.entity_id
_entity_poly.type
_entity_poly.pdbx_seq_one_letter_code
_entity_poly.pdbx_strand_id
1 'polypeptide(L)'
;AQGEAIVRGWLDQVNSTPRTAESVANLKIALQCGGSDAFSGVSGNPLAAWVAREVIRYGGAANLAETDELIGAEPYILDKVRNVETARKFLATIERFKERVAWHGHTAEGNPSGGNKFRGLYNIALKSIGAGMKKNPDVRLDYVIDYGEQMQEPGYYFMDSPGNDLESVAGQVASGCNVIFFVTGNGSITNFPFVPTLKFVTTSRRYRLLSREMDVNAGAYLDGVSMDDLGAQTFEQTLNCASGERSVGEKAGHAQTQIWRDWRQTSTEHLDELLHAPTPTGAPLPINLDHAPTTPIQFAMIETERGLAADQVGLILPTSLCSGQIAAMTTHMLNQKKLGQDHGVSRFVTLTHTEGCGASSGASEALFTRTMLGYLAHPLVKHCLLLEHGCEKTHNDYMRHALQEIGLDPQKMGWASVQLDGGIEAVMQKIEAWFAQQIAQSGPPTRRMAGVGALRIGLMSAGPVSPSAAQALAFLTQTVVAAGGAVVTPDNAPFLSAPTYRDTLFGDQTFMPSLAYGEHMRQPGFHMMETPTSHWVETLSGIGATGVDLVVAYVGE
;
A
#
# COMPACT_ATOMS: atom_id res chain seq x y z
N ALA A 1 -10.16 -27.67 -3.09
CA ALA A 1 -10.11 -29.14 -3.22
C ALA A 1 -8.90 -29.61 -4.04
N GLN A 2 -8.84 -29.39 -5.36
CA GLN A 2 -7.71 -29.88 -6.18
C GLN A 2 -6.35 -29.29 -5.77
N GLY A 3 -6.28 -27.97 -5.52
CA GLY A 3 -5.05 -27.33 -5.06
C GLY A 3 -4.54 -27.89 -3.72
N GLU A 4 -5.45 -28.20 -2.79
CA GLU A 4 -5.10 -28.83 -1.51
C GLU A 4 -4.50 -30.22 -1.70
N ALA A 5 -5.08 -31.05 -2.58
CA ALA A 5 -4.58 -32.38 -2.86
C ALA A 5 -3.15 -32.35 -3.44
N ILE A 6 -2.88 -31.39 -4.33
CA ILE A 6 -1.53 -31.16 -4.88
C ILE A 6 -0.54 -30.84 -3.75
N VAL A 7 -0.86 -29.87 -2.89
CA VAL A 7 0.02 -29.48 -1.77
C VAL A 7 0.26 -30.63 -0.80
N ARG A 8 -0.78 -31.39 -0.45
CA ARG A 8 -0.64 -32.57 0.44
C ARG A 8 0.30 -33.62 -0.13
N GLY A 9 0.30 -33.82 -1.45
CA GLY A 9 1.21 -34.73 -2.13
C GLY A 9 2.70 -34.34 -2.03
N TRP A 10 3.02 -33.08 -1.71
CA TRP A 10 4.40 -32.62 -1.54
C TRP A 10 4.93 -32.78 -0.10
N LEU A 11 4.04 -32.89 0.90
CA LEU A 11 4.40 -32.76 2.32
C LEU A 11 5.38 -33.84 2.79
N ASP A 12 5.18 -35.11 2.41
CA ASP A 12 6.06 -36.20 2.86
C ASP A 12 7.49 -36.02 2.35
N GLN A 13 7.66 -35.61 1.08
CA GLN A 13 8.97 -35.33 0.50
C GLN A 13 9.65 -34.14 1.20
N VAL A 14 8.93 -33.03 1.39
CA VAL A 14 9.46 -31.83 2.06
C VAL A 14 9.86 -32.14 3.51
N ASN A 15 9.02 -32.85 4.26
CA ASN A 15 9.27 -33.24 5.65
C ASN A 15 10.48 -34.19 5.80
N SER A 16 10.87 -34.88 4.74
CA SER A 16 12.02 -35.80 4.73
C SER A 16 13.38 -35.13 4.51
N THR A 17 13.42 -33.80 4.34
CA THR A 17 14.66 -33.06 4.03
C THR A 17 15.27 -32.43 5.31
N PRO A 18 16.29 -33.05 5.95
CA PRO A 18 16.91 -32.50 7.15
C PRO A 18 17.89 -31.36 6.81
N ARG A 19 18.14 -30.49 7.80
CA ARG A 19 19.23 -29.50 7.73
C ARG A 19 20.59 -30.20 7.86
N THR A 20 21.60 -29.71 7.13
CA THR A 20 23.00 -30.14 7.20
C THR A 20 23.90 -28.99 7.64
N ALA A 21 25.08 -29.30 8.15
CA ALA A 21 26.10 -28.29 8.42
C ALA A 21 26.65 -27.77 7.09
N GLU A 22 26.56 -26.47 6.86
CA GLU A 22 26.92 -25.82 5.60
C GLU A 22 27.87 -24.64 5.82
N SER A 23 28.62 -24.27 4.78
CA SER A 23 29.51 -23.11 4.81
C SER A 23 28.72 -21.80 4.77
N VAL A 24 29.23 -20.77 5.48
CA VAL A 24 28.73 -19.38 5.40
C VAL A 24 28.77 -18.84 3.96
N ALA A 25 29.62 -19.41 3.09
CA ALA A 25 29.69 -19.08 1.67
C ALA A 25 28.35 -19.23 0.92
N ASN A 26 27.43 -20.04 1.45
CA ASN A 26 26.10 -20.23 0.86
C ASN A 26 25.08 -19.14 1.27
N LEU A 27 25.46 -18.20 2.15
CA LEU A 27 24.58 -17.10 2.56
C LEU A 27 24.62 -15.96 1.55
N LYS A 28 23.41 -15.47 1.23
CA LYS A 28 23.17 -14.31 0.37
C LYS A 28 22.24 -13.36 1.11
N ILE A 29 22.78 -12.25 1.61
CA ILE A 29 22.05 -11.29 2.45
C ILE A 29 21.38 -10.22 1.58
N ALA A 30 20.11 -9.97 1.79
CA ALA A 30 19.41 -8.78 1.31
C ALA A 30 19.59 -7.63 2.32
N LEU A 31 20.05 -6.47 1.87
CA LEU A 31 20.23 -5.27 2.68
C LEU A 31 19.14 -4.27 2.30
N GLN A 32 18.19 -4.05 3.21
CA GLN A 32 16.99 -3.26 2.94
C GLN A 32 16.80 -2.15 3.98
N CYS A 33 16.23 -1.03 3.53
CA CYS A 33 15.71 0.03 4.38
C CYS A 33 14.17 -0.06 4.55
N GLY A 34 13.67 0.40 5.69
CA GLY A 34 12.25 0.72 5.86
C GLY A 34 12.05 2.18 6.24
N GLY A 35 11.45 2.44 7.40
CA GLY A 35 11.32 3.80 7.93
C GLY A 35 12.64 4.40 8.43
N SER A 36 13.46 4.96 7.53
CA SER A 36 14.72 5.65 7.86
C SER A 36 14.55 6.82 8.84
N ASP A 37 15.54 6.99 9.70
CA ASP A 37 15.70 8.12 10.63
C ASP A 37 17.15 8.64 10.65
N ALA A 38 17.42 9.69 11.43
CA ALA A 38 18.75 10.28 11.57
C ALA A 38 19.83 9.31 12.11
N PHE A 39 19.45 8.23 12.78
CA PHE A 39 20.37 7.26 13.37
C PHE A 39 20.64 6.05 12.47
N SER A 40 19.88 5.90 11.39
CA SER A 40 19.97 4.77 10.46
C SER A 40 21.37 4.65 9.86
N GLY A 41 21.94 5.77 9.39
CA GLY A 41 23.31 5.84 8.87
C GLY A 41 24.43 5.76 9.91
N VAL A 42 24.10 5.73 11.20
CA VAL A 42 25.07 5.75 12.32
C VAL A 42 25.11 4.42 13.07
N SER A 43 23.97 3.72 13.16
CA SER A 43 23.80 2.49 13.94
C SER A 43 23.42 1.29 13.05
N GLY A 44 22.16 1.23 12.61
CA GLY A 44 21.60 0.07 11.91
C GLY A 44 22.26 -0.26 10.58
N ASN A 45 22.48 0.73 9.72
CA ASN A 45 23.11 0.50 8.40
C ASN A 45 24.58 0.07 8.54
N PRO A 46 25.42 0.75 9.36
CA PRO A 46 26.78 0.27 9.63
C PRO A 46 26.85 -1.13 10.26
N LEU A 47 25.91 -1.47 11.15
CA LEU A 47 25.85 -2.82 11.75
C LEU A 47 25.53 -3.88 10.70
N ALA A 48 24.53 -3.65 9.85
CA ALA A 48 24.21 -4.54 8.74
C ALA A 48 25.40 -4.70 7.77
N ALA A 49 26.12 -3.61 7.50
CA ALA A 49 27.33 -3.61 6.68
C ALA A 49 28.47 -4.42 7.30
N TRP A 50 28.65 -4.34 8.62
CA TRP A 50 29.66 -5.11 9.35
C TRP A 50 29.41 -6.61 9.18
N VAL A 51 28.16 -7.05 9.35
CA VAL A 51 27.78 -8.46 9.22
C VAL A 51 27.88 -8.92 7.76
N ALA A 52 27.46 -8.09 6.81
CA ALA A 52 27.61 -8.36 5.37
C ALA A 52 29.09 -8.52 4.96
N ARG A 53 29.99 -7.70 5.51
CA ARG A 53 31.45 -7.84 5.28
C ARG A 53 31.94 -9.21 5.72
N GLU A 54 31.56 -9.69 6.91
CA GLU A 54 31.99 -11.02 7.37
C GLU A 54 31.44 -12.14 6.48
N VAL A 55 30.17 -12.06 6.05
CA VAL A 55 29.61 -13.04 5.10
C VAL A 55 30.40 -13.06 3.78
N ILE A 56 30.70 -11.90 3.21
CA ILE A 56 31.52 -11.78 1.99
C ILE A 56 32.93 -12.34 2.21
N ARG A 57 33.53 -12.07 3.38
CA ARG A 57 34.86 -12.60 3.76
C ARG A 57 34.90 -14.13 3.78
N TYR A 58 33.79 -14.79 4.15
CA TYR A 58 33.65 -16.24 4.09
C TYR A 58 33.20 -16.77 2.72
N GLY A 59 33.07 -15.92 1.70
CA GLY A 59 32.71 -16.30 0.33
C GLY A 59 31.20 -16.26 0.02
N GLY A 60 30.39 -15.62 0.87
CA GLY A 60 28.97 -15.36 0.59
C GLY A 60 28.75 -14.08 -0.22
N ALA A 61 27.50 -13.62 -0.29
CA ALA A 61 27.13 -12.40 -0.99
C ALA A 61 26.22 -11.48 -0.16
N ALA A 62 26.22 -10.19 -0.51
CA ALA A 62 25.25 -9.22 0.01
C ALA A 62 24.73 -8.35 -1.13
N ASN A 63 23.45 -8.01 -1.09
CA ASN A 63 22.75 -7.23 -2.11
C ASN A 63 22.14 -5.97 -1.49
N LEU A 64 22.59 -4.80 -1.93
CA LEU A 64 21.94 -3.53 -1.67
C LEU A 64 21.09 -3.15 -2.87
N ALA A 65 19.89 -2.62 -2.64
CA ALA A 65 18.98 -2.21 -3.72
C ALA A 65 18.60 -0.74 -3.55
N GLU A 66 17.36 -0.36 -3.89
CA GLU A 66 16.76 0.95 -3.62
C GLU A 66 17.48 2.11 -4.34
N THR A 67 17.39 2.14 -5.68
CA THR A 67 18.12 3.11 -6.52
C THR A 67 17.86 4.57 -6.15
N ASP A 68 16.62 4.91 -5.80
CA ASP A 68 16.22 6.24 -5.30
C ASP A 68 16.74 6.57 -3.89
N GLU A 69 17.15 5.58 -3.09
CA GLU A 69 17.82 5.80 -1.81
C GLU A 69 19.32 6.01 -1.96
N LEU A 70 19.92 5.89 -3.15
CA LEU A 70 21.35 6.15 -3.36
C LEU A 70 21.66 7.41 -4.16
N ILE A 71 20.63 8.21 -4.51
CA ILE A 71 20.81 9.49 -5.20
C ILE A 71 21.63 10.45 -4.33
N GLY A 72 22.83 10.81 -4.78
CA GLY A 72 23.77 11.64 -4.01
C GLY A 72 24.77 10.86 -3.13
N ALA A 73 24.67 9.52 -3.07
CA ALA A 73 25.62 8.65 -2.38
C ALA A 73 26.65 8.00 -3.32
N GLU A 74 26.65 8.37 -4.60
CA GLU A 74 27.52 7.78 -5.63
C GLU A 74 29.01 7.85 -5.27
N PRO A 75 29.55 8.96 -4.74
CA PRO A 75 30.96 9.01 -4.34
C PRO A 75 31.32 7.95 -3.29
N TYR A 76 30.43 7.68 -2.33
CA TYR A 76 30.65 6.68 -1.28
C TYR A 76 30.61 5.25 -1.84
N ILE A 77 29.65 4.96 -2.73
CA ILE A 77 29.53 3.64 -3.34
C ILE A 77 30.72 3.36 -4.26
N LEU A 78 31.17 4.36 -5.02
CA LEU A 78 32.24 4.23 -6.02
C LEU A 78 33.66 4.35 -5.45
N ASP A 79 33.83 4.75 -4.18
CA ASP A 79 35.13 4.83 -3.51
C ASP A 79 35.90 3.49 -3.56
N LYS A 80 35.18 2.37 -3.48
CA LYS A 80 35.70 1.03 -3.78
C LYS A 80 34.76 0.30 -4.72
N VAL A 81 35.17 0.18 -5.98
CA VAL A 81 34.44 -0.53 -7.03
C VAL A 81 35.38 -1.47 -7.78
N ARG A 82 34.89 -2.62 -8.23
CA ARG A 82 35.69 -3.67 -8.89
C ARG A 82 36.45 -3.17 -10.11
N ASN A 83 35.78 -2.44 -10.99
CA ASN A 83 36.35 -1.92 -12.23
C ASN A 83 35.49 -0.76 -12.79
N VAL A 84 36.01 -0.11 -13.84
CA VAL A 84 35.34 1.02 -14.52
C VAL A 84 34.00 0.62 -15.15
N GLU A 85 33.88 -0.61 -15.63
CA GLU A 85 32.63 -1.10 -16.23
C GLU A 85 31.49 -1.17 -15.20
N THR A 86 31.78 -1.70 -14.01
CA THR A 86 30.84 -1.76 -12.89
C THR A 86 30.43 -0.36 -12.44
N ALA A 87 31.38 0.57 -12.37
CA ALA A 87 31.10 1.97 -12.04
C ALA A 87 30.16 2.63 -13.07
N ARG A 88 30.40 2.40 -14.36
CA ARG A 88 29.52 2.90 -15.43
C ARG A 88 28.13 2.29 -15.37
N LYS A 89 28.02 0.97 -15.11
CA LYS A 89 26.71 0.30 -14.97
C LYS A 89 25.94 0.86 -13.78
N PHE A 90 26.60 1.15 -12.65
CA PHE A 90 25.97 1.78 -11.47
C PHE A 90 25.41 3.17 -11.81
N LEU A 91 26.25 4.06 -12.37
CA LEU A 91 25.83 5.42 -12.74
C LEU A 91 24.71 5.41 -13.78
N ALA A 92 24.80 4.54 -14.80
CA ALA A 92 23.74 4.40 -15.79
C ALA A 92 22.42 3.93 -15.17
N THR A 93 22.46 3.11 -14.12
CA THR A 93 21.27 2.62 -13.42
C THR A 93 20.56 3.76 -12.69
N ILE A 94 21.33 4.63 -12.01
CA ILE A 94 20.80 5.84 -11.38
C ILE A 94 20.14 6.76 -12.41
N GLU A 95 20.79 7.03 -13.54
CA GLU A 95 20.23 7.90 -14.58
C GLU A 95 18.97 7.31 -15.22
N ARG A 96 18.94 5.99 -15.51
CA ARG A 96 17.71 5.32 -15.97
C ARG A 96 16.58 5.43 -14.96
N PHE A 97 16.87 5.36 -13.66
CA PHE A 97 15.84 5.53 -12.64
C PHE A 97 15.31 6.97 -12.61
N LYS A 98 16.18 7.97 -12.63
CA LYS A 98 15.78 9.39 -12.71
C LYS A 98 14.91 9.67 -13.95
N GLU A 99 15.30 9.14 -15.09
CA GLU A 99 14.54 9.26 -16.34
C GLU A 99 13.12 8.68 -16.21
N ARG A 100 13.01 7.45 -15.68
CA ARG A 100 11.70 6.82 -15.44
C ARG A 100 10.81 7.66 -14.52
N VAL A 101 11.38 8.25 -13.47
CA VAL A 101 10.65 9.09 -12.52
C VAL A 101 10.20 10.39 -13.18
N ALA A 102 11.03 10.96 -14.07
CA ALA A 102 10.72 12.19 -14.81
C ALA A 102 9.55 12.02 -15.80
N TRP A 103 9.34 10.81 -16.36
CA TRP A 103 8.15 10.50 -17.19
C TRP A 103 6.83 10.74 -16.46
N HIS A 104 6.86 10.78 -15.12
CA HIS A 104 5.70 10.96 -14.27
C HIS A 104 5.65 12.35 -13.62
N GLY A 105 6.49 13.30 -14.06
CA GLY A 105 6.56 14.66 -13.50
C GLY A 105 7.18 14.71 -12.11
N HIS A 106 7.96 13.70 -11.75
CA HIS A 106 8.64 13.60 -10.45
C HIS A 106 10.16 13.68 -10.60
N THR A 107 10.82 13.83 -9.46
CA THR A 107 12.28 13.87 -9.34
C THR A 107 12.71 12.94 -8.23
N ALA A 108 13.76 12.14 -8.44
CA ALA A 108 14.22 11.15 -7.46
C ALA A 108 14.74 11.84 -6.16
N GLU A 109 15.12 13.11 -6.25
CA GLU A 109 15.51 13.99 -5.15
C GLU A 109 14.35 14.26 -4.17
N GLY A 110 13.10 14.00 -4.58
CA GLY A 110 11.91 14.09 -3.73
C GLY A 110 11.75 12.95 -2.72
N ASN A 111 12.70 12.01 -2.65
CA ASN A 111 12.59 10.79 -1.86
C ASN A 111 12.69 10.92 -0.30
N PRO A 112 13.03 12.07 0.32
CA PRO A 112 12.74 12.24 1.74
C PRO A 112 11.23 12.44 1.98
N SER A 113 10.57 11.45 2.60
CA SER A 113 9.16 11.56 3.00
C SER A 113 8.95 12.63 4.08
N GLY A 114 7.71 13.06 4.30
CA GLY A 114 7.37 13.95 5.43
C GLY A 114 7.83 13.38 6.78
N GLY A 115 7.62 12.06 6.97
CA GLY A 115 8.10 11.33 8.15
C GLY A 115 9.63 11.30 8.27
N ASN A 116 10.38 11.21 7.17
CA ASN A 116 11.84 11.29 7.21
C ASN A 116 12.32 12.70 7.62
N LYS A 117 11.73 13.75 7.04
CA LYS A 117 12.07 15.14 7.35
C LYS A 117 11.81 15.48 8.81
N PHE A 118 10.67 15.05 9.34
CA PHE A 118 10.32 15.22 10.76
C PHE A 118 11.36 14.60 11.71
N ARG A 119 12.09 13.58 11.25
CA ARG A 119 13.05 12.79 12.06
C ARG A 119 14.51 13.10 11.76
N GLY A 120 14.77 14.25 11.13
CA GLY A 120 16.13 14.79 10.97
C GLY A 120 16.81 14.43 9.64
N LEU A 121 16.11 13.81 8.69
CA LEU A 121 16.61 13.61 7.33
C LEU A 121 16.12 14.74 6.42
N TYR A 122 16.81 15.87 6.47
CA TYR A 122 16.35 17.12 5.86
C TYR A 122 16.44 17.16 4.32
N ASN A 123 17.32 16.36 3.72
CA ASN A 123 17.52 16.32 2.27
C ASN A 123 17.92 14.92 1.80
N ILE A 124 17.88 14.73 0.48
CA ILE A 124 18.17 13.44 -0.14
C ILE A 124 19.61 13.00 0.12
N ALA A 125 20.60 13.88 0.01
CA ALA A 125 22.01 13.50 0.20
C ALA A 125 22.28 12.91 1.60
N LEU A 126 21.71 13.49 2.66
CA LEU A 126 21.84 12.96 4.03
C LEU A 126 21.20 11.56 4.17
N LYS A 127 20.00 11.38 3.60
CA LYS A 127 19.32 10.09 3.57
C LYS A 127 20.17 9.06 2.81
N SER A 128 20.65 9.44 1.62
CA SER A 128 21.33 8.52 0.72
C SER A 128 22.70 8.10 1.22
N ILE A 129 23.49 9.02 1.78
CA ILE A 129 24.76 8.64 2.42
C ILE A 129 24.48 7.65 3.55
N GLY A 130 23.44 7.91 4.36
CA GLY A 130 22.99 7.00 5.40
C GLY A 130 22.62 5.61 4.87
N ALA A 131 21.84 5.53 3.78
CA ALA A 131 21.49 4.27 3.11
C ALA A 131 22.75 3.56 2.56
N GLY A 132 23.64 4.31 1.92
CA GLY A 132 24.90 3.84 1.37
C GLY A 132 25.83 3.19 2.41
N MET A 133 25.75 3.60 3.68
CA MET A 133 26.50 2.98 4.79
C MET A 133 26.17 1.50 5.04
N LYS A 134 25.19 0.92 4.33
CA LYS A 134 25.00 -0.55 4.22
C LYS A 134 26.13 -1.25 3.45
N LYS A 135 26.94 -0.51 2.69
CA LYS A 135 28.21 -0.98 2.11
C LYS A 135 29.35 -0.67 3.07
N ASN A 136 29.99 -1.70 3.62
CA ASN A 136 31.15 -1.48 4.50
C ASN A 136 32.30 -0.79 3.72
N PRO A 137 33.06 0.14 4.32
CA PRO A 137 34.20 0.79 3.66
C PRO A 137 35.28 -0.17 3.16
N ASP A 138 35.42 -1.37 3.73
CA ASP A 138 36.39 -2.38 3.29
C ASP A 138 35.89 -3.27 2.15
N VAL A 139 34.61 -3.16 1.81
CA VAL A 139 33.97 -3.93 0.74
C VAL A 139 33.84 -3.06 -0.51
N ARG A 140 34.23 -3.65 -1.66
CA ARG A 140 34.05 -3.02 -2.96
C ARG A 140 32.70 -3.41 -3.57
N LEU A 141 32.10 -2.53 -4.35
CA LEU A 141 30.99 -2.89 -5.24
C LEU A 141 31.53 -3.84 -6.34
N ASP A 142 31.03 -5.07 -6.39
CA ASP A 142 31.48 -6.08 -7.34
C ASP A 142 30.59 -6.16 -8.58
N TYR A 143 29.28 -6.04 -8.40
CA TYR A 143 28.30 -6.27 -9.46
C TYR A 143 27.14 -5.28 -9.37
N VAL A 144 26.60 -4.91 -10.54
CA VAL A 144 25.33 -4.19 -10.67
C VAL A 144 24.41 -5.07 -11.49
N ILE A 145 23.19 -5.30 -11.01
CA ILE A 145 22.24 -6.24 -11.61
C ILE A 145 20.86 -5.60 -11.78
N ASP A 146 20.09 -6.10 -12.74
CA ASP A 146 18.70 -5.67 -12.92
C ASP A 146 17.77 -6.34 -11.88
N TYR A 147 16.56 -5.81 -11.73
CA TYR A 147 15.58 -6.30 -10.74
C TYR A 147 15.32 -7.81 -10.89
N GLY A 148 15.65 -8.59 -9.85
CA GLY A 148 15.44 -10.04 -9.82
C GLY A 148 16.46 -10.87 -10.62
N GLU A 149 17.49 -10.25 -11.21
CA GLU A 149 18.59 -10.98 -11.86
C GLU A 149 19.37 -11.80 -10.81
N GLN A 150 19.70 -13.05 -11.13
CA GLN A 150 20.32 -13.99 -10.19
C GLN A 150 21.76 -13.59 -9.82
N MET A 151 22.08 -13.57 -8.52
CA MET A 151 23.46 -13.44 -8.04
C MET A 151 24.22 -14.76 -8.19
N GLN A 152 25.15 -14.81 -9.13
CA GLN A 152 25.91 -16.03 -9.46
C GLN A 152 27.22 -16.19 -8.68
N GLU A 153 27.85 -15.08 -8.29
CA GLU A 153 29.19 -15.06 -7.70
C GLU A 153 29.16 -14.50 -6.27
N PRO A 154 30.17 -14.82 -5.43
CA PRO A 154 30.38 -14.12 -4.16
C PRO A 154 30.70 -12.64 -4.33
N GLY A 155 30.33 -11.81 -3.36
CA GLY A 155 30.69 -10.39 -3.32
C GLY A 155 29.53 -9.46 -3.00
N TYR A 156 29.74 -8.16 -3.24
CA TYR A 156 28.75 -7.12 -2.98
C TYR A 156 28.04 -6.69 -4.28
N TYR A 157 26.72 -6.83 -4.27
CA TYR A 157 25.83 -6.51 -5.38
C TYR A 157 25.07 -5.21 -5.11
N PHE A 158 24.84 -4.45 -6.18
CA PHE A 158 23.79 -3.44 -6.23
C PHE A 158 22.71 -3.86 -7.23
N MET A 159 21.45 -3.90 -6.81
CA MET A 159 20.31 -4.25 -7.66
C MET A 159 19.44 -3.03 -7.96
N ASP A 160 19.10 -2.82 -9.23
CA ASP A 160 18.14 -1.78 -9.59
C ASP A 160 16.75 -2.12 -9.06
N SER A 161 16.19 -1.23 -8.22
CA SER A 161 14.84 -1.37 -7.67
C SER A 161 14.30 -0.01 -7.22
N PRO A 162 12.97 0.12 -7.04
CA PRO A 162 12.42 1.23 -6.27
C PRO A 162 12.72 1.06 -4.78
N GLY A 163 12.63 2.15 -4.02
CA GLY A 163 12.80 2.22 -2.58
C GLY A 163 11.54 1.88 -1.78
N ASN A 164 10.49 1.39 -2.45
CA ASN A 164 9.39 0.74 -1.75
C ASN A 164 9.89 -0.60 -1.21
N ASP A 165 9.78 -0.79 0.10
CA ASP A 165 10.50 -1.81 0.84
C ASP A 165 10.12 -3.23 0.39
N LEU A 166 8.84 -3.49 0.20
CA LEU A 166 8.34 -4.78 -0.22
C LEU A 166 8.68 -5.11 -1.68
N GLU A 167 8.66 -4.11 -2.56
CA GLU A 167 9.05 -4.27 -3.97
C GLU A 167 10.54 -4.57 -4.10
N SER A 168 11.39 -3.83 -3.40
CA SER A 168 12.84 -4.05 -3.35
C SER A 168 13.19 -5.45 -2.85
N VAL A 169 12.64 -5.84 -1.68
CA VAL A 169 12.91 -7.15 -1.06
C VAL A 169 12.49 -8.30 -1.96
N ALA A 170 11.34 -8.21 -2.63
CA ALA A 170 10.91 -9.25 -3.56
C ALA A 170 11.92 -9.46 -4.70
N GLY A 171 12.51 -8.37 -5.22
CA GLY A 171 13.59 -8.45 -6.19
C GLY A 171 14.86 -9.09 -5.62
N GLN A 172 15.26 -8.73 -4.39
CA GLN A 172 16.46 -9.28 -3.76
C GLN A 172 16.32 -10.78 -3.48
N VAL A 173 15.14 -11.20 -3.01
CA VAL A 173 14.81 -12.63 -2.85
C VAL A 173 14.80 -13.34 -4.20
N ALA A 174 14.21 -12.73 -5.23
CA ALA A 174 14.25 -13.27 -6.59
C ALA A 174 15.70 -13.40 -7.11
N SER A 175 16.60 -12.48 -6.77
CA SER A 175 18.04 -12.55 -7.05
C SER A 175 18.80 -13.61 -6.25
N GLY A 176 18.12 -14.31 -5.33
CA GLY A 176 18.66 -15.45 -4.59
C GLY A 176 19.05 -15.16 -3.13
N CYS A 177 18.69 -14.00 -2.57
CA CYS A 177 18.90 -13.73 -1.14
C CYS A 177 18.10 -14.73 -0.28
N ASN A 178 18.75 -15.28 0.75
CA ASN A 178 18.18 -16.28 1.66
C ASN A 178 18.13 -15.84 3.13
N VAL A 179 18.60 -14.63 3.43
CA VAL A 179 18.37 -13.91 4.70
C VAL A 179 18.18 -12.43 4.37
N ILE A 180 17.23 -11.76 5.04
CA ILE A 180 16.99 -10.31 4.86
C ILE A 180 17.40 -9.57 6.13
N PHE A 181 18.21 -8.53 5.97
CA PHE A 181 18.45 -7.52 6.98
C PHE A 181 17.61 -6.30 6.67
N PHE A 182 16.62 -6.06 7.53
CA PHE A 182 15.67 -4.98 7.38
C PHE A 182 15.97 -3.90 8.43
N VAL A 183 16.57 -2.79 8.02
CA VAL A 183 16.93 -1.70 8.94
C VAL A 183 15.80 -0.66 9.02
N THR A 184 15.41 -0.29 10.23
CA THR A 184 14.30 0.65 10.45
C THR A 184 14.50 1.54 11.68
N GLY A 185 14.27 2.84 11.53
CA GLY A 185 14.27 3.78 12.65
C GLY A 185 12.93 3.87 13.38
N ASN A 186 11.81 3.69 12.66
CA ASN A 186 10.48 3.73 13.28
C ASN A 186 10.00 2.37 13.80
N GLY A 187 10.68 1.28 13.46
CA GLY A 187 10.27 -0.06 13.86
C GLY A 187 9.30 -0.67 12.87
N SER A 188 9.63 -0.64 11.58
CA SER A 188 8.85 -1.38 10.59
C SER A 188 8.84 -2.87 10.89
N ILE A 189 7.65 -3.46 10.91
CA ILE A 189 7.46 -4.88 11.24
C ILE A 189 7.43 -5.76 10.00
N THR A 190 7.77 -5.21 8.83
CA THR A 190 7.80 -5.88 7.53
C THR A 190 8.58 -7.20 7.60
N ASN A 191 7.99 -8.29 7.12
CA ASN A 191 8.66 -9.57 6.93
C ASN A 191 8.31 -10.17 5.57
N PHE A 192 9.23 -10.93 5.01
CA PHE A 192 8.97 -11.71 3.80
C PHE A 192 8.32 -13.07 4.14
N PRO A 193 7.44 -13.63 3.28
CA PRO A 193 6.65 -14.82 3.63
C PRO A 193 7.44 -16.10 3.92
N PHE A 194 8.62 -16.27 3.31
CA PHE A 194 9.38 -17.52 3.42
C PHE A 194 10.90 -17.32 3.56
N VAL A 195 11.40 -16.08 3.52
CA VAL A 195 12.82 -15.77 3.74
C VAL A 195 12.94 -15.10 5.10
N PRO A 196 13.77 -15.63 6.01
CA PRO A 196 13.90 -15.08 7.34
C PRO A 196 14.35 -13.62 7.28
N THR A 197 13.61 -12.76 7.99
CA THR A 197 13.84 -11.32 8.03
C THR A 197 14.26 -10.91 9.44
N LEU A 198 15.53 -10.53 9.59
CA LEU A 198 16.07 -9.95 10.81
C LEU A 198 15.90 -8.44 10.77
N LYS A 199 15.15 -7.89 11.72
CA LYS A 199 14.84 -6.45 11.81
C LYS A 199 15.75 -5.74 12.80
N PHE A 200 16.39 -4.69 12.32
CA PHE A 200 17.37 -3.90 13.03
C PHE A 200 16.75 -2.56 13.36
N VAL A 201 16.59 -2.24 14.63
CA VAL A 201 16.04 -0.95 15.06
C VAL A 201 17.14 -0.03 15.59
N THR A 202 17.14 1.21 15.12
CA THR A 202 18.26 2.16 15.28
C THR A 202 18.39 2.75 16.68
N THR A 203 17.39 2.56 17.56
CA THR A 203 17.41 3.11 18.93
C THR A 203 16.89 2.11 19.97
N SER A 204 17.55 2.04 21.12
CA SER A 204 17.17 1.12 22.22
C SER A 204 15.82 1.44 22.84
N ARG A 205 15.37 2.70 22.76
CA ARG A 205 14.02 3.08 23.16
C ARG A 205 12.96 2.42 22.27
N ARG A 206 13.14 2.46 20.95
CA ARG A 206 12.20 1.85 20.00
C ARG A 206 12.26 0.32 20.08
N TYR A 207 13.45 -0.26 20.26
CA TYR A 207 13.61 -1.69 20.50
C TYR A 207 12.76 -2.18 21.68
N ARG A 208 12.80 -1.49 22.82
CA ARG A 208 12.00 -1.87 24.00
C ARG A 208 10.50 -1.81 23.73
N LEU A 209 10.04 -0.80 22.99
CA LEU A 209 8.62 -0.64 22.63
C LEU A 209 8.11 -1.76 21.71
N LEU A 210 8.96 -2.22 20.78
CA LEU A 210 8.60 -3.17 19.71
C LEU A 210 9.39 -4.48 19.84
N SER A 211 9.72 -4.90 21.06
CA SER A 211 10.58 -6.06 21.31
C SER A 211 9.95 -7.39 20.88
N ARG A 212 8.64 -7.42 20.62
CA ARG A 212 7.91 -8.57 20.05
C ARG A 212 7.97 -8.61 18.53
N GLU A 213 8.53 -7.59 17.90
CA GLU A 213 8.64 -7.45 16.44
C GLU A 213 10.05 -7.04 15.98
N MET A 214 11.03 -6.88 16.86
CA MET A 214 12.40 -6.46 16.51
C MET A 214 13.43 -7.51 16.92
N ASP A 215 14.32 -7.87 16.01
CA ASP A 215 15.33 -8.91 16.23
C ASP A 215 16.63 -8.35 16.83
N VAL A 216 17.05 -7.17 16.39
CA VAL A 216 18.36 -6.58 16.70
C VAL A 216 18.22 -5.15 17.21
N ASN A 217 18.77 -4.87 18.39
CA ASN A 217 18.89 -3.51 18.93
C ASN A 217 20.19 -2.83 18.43
N ALA A 218 20.14 -2.24 17.23
CA ALA A 218 21.29 -1.46 16.73
C ALA A 218 21.56 -0.20 17.56
N GLY A 219 20.54 0.29 18.28
CA GLY A 219 20.67 1.42 19.20
C GLY A 219 21.65 1.20 20.36
N ALA A 220 22.01 -0.04 20.67
CA ALA A 220 23.03 -0.36 21.66
C ALA A 220 24.39 0.29 21.34
N TYR A 221 24.70 0.49 20.05
CA TYR A 221 25.89 1.23 19.63
C TYR A 221 25.86 2.70 20.12
N LEU A 222 24.69 3.34 20.07
CA LEU A 222 24.50 4.70 20.56
C LEU A 222 24.58 4.77 22.09
N ASP A 223 24.32 3.65 22.77
CA ASP A 223 24.41 3.50 24.22
C ASP A 223 25.83 3.10 24.69
N GLY A 224 26.80 2.97 23.78
CA GLY A 224 28.21 2.76 24.08
C GLY A 224 28.75 1.35 23.86
N VAL A 225 27.95 0.41 23.34
CA VAL A 225 28.46 -0.91 22.90
C VAL A 225 29.33 -0.72 21.65
N SER A 226 30.46 -1.40 21.55
CA SER A 226 31.32 -1.30 20.37
C SER A 226 30.65 -1.94 19.14
N MET A 227 30.93 -1.41 17.94
CA MET A 227 30.41 -1.99 16.70
C MET A 227 30.91 -3.42 16.47
N ASP A 228 32.12 -3.75 16.94
CA ASP A 228 32.67 -5.10 16.81
C ASP A 228 31.96 -6.10 17.72
N ASP A 229 31.68 -5.74 18.98
CA ASP A 229 30.93 -6.62 19.90
C ASP A 229 29.49 -6.82 19.41
N LEU A 230 28.83 -5.74 18.98
CA LEU A 230 27.47 -5.80 18.46
C LEU A 230 27.40 -6.55 17.13
N GLY A 231 28.38 -6.35 16.25
CA GLY A 231 28.55 -7.04 14.98
C GLY A 231 28.74 -8.54 15.17
N ALA A 232 29.61 -8.96 16.09
CA ALA A 232 29.86 -10.36 16.38
C ALA A 232 28.59 -11.07 16.89
N GLN A 233 27.87 -10.45 17.83
CA GLN A 233 26.59 -10.98 18.34
C GLN A 233 25.55 -11.10 17.22
N THR A 234 25.45 -10.09 16.35
CA THR A 234 24.49 -10.08 15.26
C THR A 234 24.85 -11.09 14.16
N PHE A 235 26.14 -11.33 13.92
CA PHE A 235 26.61 -12.37 13.01
C PHE A 235 26.23 -13.77 13.54
N GLU A 236 26.43 -14.05 14.82
CA GLU A 236 25.96 -15.31 15.44
C GLU A 236 24.44 -15.47 15.31
N GLN A 237 23.67 -14.43 15.61
CA GLN A 237 22.21 -14.44 15.45
C GLN A 237 21.80 -14.69 13.99
N THR A 238 22.55 -14.15 13.02
CA THR A 238 22.35 -14.41 11.59
C THR A 238 22.55 -15.89 11.26
N LEU A 239 23.61 -16.51 11.77
CA LEU A 239 23.89 -17.94 11.56
C LEU A 239 22.83 -18.83 12.21
N ASN A 240 22.38 -18.50 13.43
CA ASN A 240 21.31 -19.24 14.12
C ASN A 240 20.00 -19.16 13.34
N CYS A 241 19.66 -17.98 12.82
CA CYS A 241 18.47 -17.76 12.01
C CYS A 241 18.52 -18.54 10.69
N ALA A 242 19.64 -18.47 9.97
CA ALA A 242 19.87 -19.29 8.76
C ALA A 242 19.80 -20.80 9.06
N SER A 243 20.22 -21.21 10.26
CA SER A 243 20.16 -22.59 10.76
C SER A 243 18.77 -23.03 11.23
N GLY A 244 17.76 -22.14 11.18
CA GLY A 244 16.36 -22.47 11.41
C GLY A 244 15.75 -21.92 12.70
N GLU A 245 16.48 -21.11 13.47
CA GLU A 245 15.85 -20.32 14.51
C GLU A 245 14.93 -19.26 13.88
N ARG A 246 13.64 -19.29 14.22
CA ARG A 246 12.68 -18.33 13.67
C ARG A 246 12.98 -16.91 14.15
N SER A 247 12.96 -15.96 13.22
CA SER A 247 13.00 -14.53 13.55
C SER A 247 11.79 -14.14 14.39
N VAL A 248 11.91 -13.01 15.09
CA VAL A 248 10.84 -12.43 15.89
C VAL A 248 9.62 -12.12 15.01
N GLY A 249 9.84 -11.67 13.78
CA GLY A 249 8.76 -11.40 12.82
C GLY A 249 8.03 -12.65 12.35
N GLU A 250 8.76 -13.74 12.10
CA GLU A 250 8.15 -15.03 11.80
C GLU A 250 7.28 -15.52 12.97
N LYS A 251 7.74 -15.35 14.21
CA LYS A 251 6.98 -15.72 15.43
C LYS A 251 5.70 -14.87 15.58
N ALA A 252 5.74 -13.60 15.17
CA ALA A 252 4.61 -12.67 15.22
C ALA A 252 3.51 -12.98 14.17
N GLY A 253 3.79 -13.79 13.15
CA GLY A 253 2.80 -14.23 12.16
C GLY A 253 2.39 -13.17 11.14
N HIS A 254 3.22 -12.15 10.94
CA HIS A 254 3.02 -11.08 9.96
C HIS A 254 4.05 -11.22 8.84
N ALA A 255 3.61 -11.22 7.58
CA ALA A 255 4.47 -11.27 6.40
C ALA A 255 3.74 -10.76 5.16
N GLN A 256 4.46 -10.08 4.28
CA GLN A 256 3.92 -9.40 3.10
C GLN A 256 4.92 -9.47 1.94
N THR A 257 4.40 -9.31 0.73
CA THR A 257 5.22 -9.24 -0.48
C THR A 257 4.53 -8.35 -1.50
N GLN A 258 5.33 -7.63 -2.27
CA GLN A 258 4.88 -6.85 -3.41
C GLN A 258 5.94 -6.99 -4.50
N ILE A 259 5.55 -7.18 -5.75
CA ILE A 259 6.48 -7.19 -6.88
C ILE A 259 6.51 -5.78 -7.45
N TRP A 260 7.67 -5.33 -7.93
CA TRP A 260 7.78 -4.04 -8.60
C TRP A 260 6.79 -3.95 -9.77
N ARG A 261 5.92 -2.96 -9.70
CA ARG A 261 4.86 -2.76 -10.68
C ARG A 261 5.35 -2.06 -11.92
N ASP A 262 4.76 -2.45 -13.04
CA ASP A 262 5.01 -1.82 -14.33
C ASP A 262 4.54 -0.35 -14.31
N TRP A 263 5.35 0.53 -14.90
CA TRP A 263 5.04 1.95 -14.98
C TRP A 263 4.41 2.22 -16.35
N ARG A 264 3.13 2.59 -16.32
CA ARG A 264 2.35 2.74 -17.55
C ARG A 264 2.91 3.78 -18.52
N GLN A 265 3.54 4.84 -18.00
CA GLN A 265 4.24 5.83 -18.84
C GLN A 265 5.69 5.41 -19.05
N THR A 266 6.07 5.28 -20.32
CA THR A 266 7.42 4.94 -20.75
C THR A 266 8.13 6.09 -21.48
N SER A 267 7.54 7.29 -21.47
CA SER A 267 8.06 8.51 -22.10
C SER A 267 7.39 9.74 -21.48
N THR A 268 7.87 10.95 -21.81
CA THR A 268 7.26 12.22 -21.41
C THR A 268 6.13 12.68 -22.34
N GLU A 269 5.75 11.91 -23.36
CA GLU A 269 4.84 12.36 -24.43
C GLU A 269 3.45 12.78 -23.92
N HIS A 270 2.95 12.14 -22.86
CA HIS A 270 1.64 12.42 -22.26
C HIS A 270 1.72 13.25 -20.97
N LEU A 271 2.92 13.67 -20.57
CA LEU A 271 3.11 14.28 -19.25
C LEU A 271 2.37 15.60 -19.12
N ASP A 272 2.41 16.45 -20.15
CA ASP A 272 1.73 17.75 -20.14
C ASP A 272 0.20 17.59 -20.03
N GLU A 273 -0.38 16.61 -20.74
CA GLU A 273 -1.81 16.29 -20.68
C GLU A 273 -2.22 15.87 -19.26
N LEU A 274 -1.41 15.04 -18.60
CA LEU A 274 -1.67 14.55 -17.24
C LEU A 274 -1.52 15.64 -16.18
N LEU A 275 -0.51 16.49 -16.30
CA LEU A 275 -0.27 17.58 -15.34
C LEU A 275 -1.33 18.69 -15.42
N HIS A 276 -1.98 18.84 -16.57
CA HIS A 276 -2.97 19.89 -16.83
C HIS A 276 -4.37 19.34 -17.11
N ALA A 277 -4.65 18.11 -16.68
CA ALA A 277 -5.96 17.50 -16.82
C ALA A 277 -7.05 18.39 -16.17
N PRO A 278 -8.18 18.63 -16.86
CA PRO A 278 -9.23 19.51 -16.34
C PRO A 278 -9.82 18.91 -15.07
N THR A 279 -10.01 19.74 -14.04
CA THR A 279 -10.65 19.29 -12.80
C THR A 279 -12.16 19.09 -13.02
N PRO A 280 -12.72 17.91 -12.69
CA PRO A 280 -14.15 17.68 -12.76
C PRO A 280 -14.95 18.66 -11.88
N THR A 281 -16.18 18.98 -12.31
CA THR A 281 -17.00 20.03 -11.67
C THR A 281 -17.67 19.57 -10.38
N GLY A 282 -17.82 18.26 -10.16
CA GLY A 282 -18.63 17.66 -9.10
C GLY A 282 -20.14 17.73 -9.34
N ALA A 283 -20.60 18.40 -10.41
CA ALA A 283 -22.02 18.61 -10.69
C ALA A 283 -22.59 17.47 -11.56
N PRO A 284 -23.84 17.03 -11.34
CA PRO A 284 -24.45 15.99 -12.16
C PRO A 284 -24.60 16.45 -13.61
N LEU A 285 -24.37 15.52 -14.53
CA LEU A 285 -24.51 15.76 -15.97
C LEU A 285 -25.99 15.72 -16.37
N PRO A 286 -26.44 16.60 -17.27
CA PRO A 286 -27.81 16.60 -17.75
C PRO A 286 -28.06 15.35 -18.62
N ILE A 287 -29.17 14.66 -18.37
CA ILE A 287 -29.62 13.51 -19.17
C ILE A 287 -31.10 13.65 -19.52
N ASN A 288 -31.51 12.99 -20.61
CA ASN A 288 -32.92 12.90 -20.99
C ASN A 288 -33.69 11.98 -20.01
N LEU A 289 -34.77 12.50 -19.43
CA LEU A 289 -35.64 11.81 -18.48
C LEU A 289 -37.09 11.62 -19.00
N ASP A 290 -37.38 11.94 -20.26
CA ASP A 290 -38.74 11.99 -20.83
C ASP A 290 -39.50 10.66 -20.71
N HIS A 291 -38.78 9.53 -20.68
CA HIS A 291 -39.34 8.18 -20.62
C HIS A 291 -39.13 7.49 -19.26
N ALA A 292 -38.80 8.25 -18.21
CA ALA A 292 -38.58 7.67 -16.89
C ALA A 292 -39.87 7.05 -16.32
N PRO A 293 -39.84 5.78 -15.87
CA PRO A 293 -41.01 5.14 -15.29
C PRO A 293 -41.38 5.75 -13.94
N THR A 294 -42.67 5.79 -13.64
CA THR A 294 -43.23 6.39 -12.41
C THR A 294 -43.68 5.36 -11.38
N THR A 295 -43.33 4.08 -11.56
CA THR A 295 -43.82 3.00 -10.70
C THR A 295 -43.36 3.19 -9.25
N PRO A 296 -44.27 3.25 -8.27
CA PRO A 296 -43.91 3.43 -6.88
C PRO A 296 -43.31 2.15 -6.32
N ILE A 297 -41.98 2.09 -6.25
CA ILE A 297 -41.23 1.04 -5.57
C ILE A 297 -40.82 1.56 -4.20
N GLN A 298 -41.08 0.79 -3.15
CA GLN A 298 -40.60 1.09 -1.81
C GLN A 298 -39.89 -0.11 -1.20
N PHE A 299 -38.81 0.16 -0.47
CA PHE A 299 -38.01 -0.84 0.23
C PHE A 299 -37.45 -0.25 1.53
N ALA A 300 -37.06 -1.12 2.47
CA ALA A 300 -36.54 -0.69 3.76
C ALA A 300 -35.04 -0.36 3.67
N MET A 301 -34.64 0.83 4.15
CA MET A 301 -33.25 1.27 4.30
C MET A 301 -32.97 1.63 5.76
N ILE A 302 -31.69 1.74 6.12
CA ILE A 302 -31.23 2.13 7.45
C ILE A 302 -31.07 3.66 7.50
N GLU A 303 -31.61 4.29 8.53
CA GLU A 303 -31.40 5.71 8.80
C GLU A 303 -30.06 5.92 9.51
N THR A 304 -29.22 6.81 8.97
CA THR A 304 -27.89 7.12 9.49
C THR A 304 -27.68 8.62 9.59
N GLU A 305 -26.64 9.06 10.32
CA GLU A 305 -26.23 10.48 10.34
C GLU A 305 -25.88 11.02 8.94
N ARG A 306 -25.54 10.15 7.99
CA ARG A 306 -25.15 10.48 6.62
C ARG A 306 -26.27 10.25 5.60
N GLY A 307 -27.51 10.06 6.06
CA GLY A 307 -28.67 9.77 5.23
C GLY A 307 -29.05 8.29 5.21
N LEU A 308 -29.84 7.88 4.22
CA LEU A 308 -30.29 6.50 4.08
C LEU A 308 -29.18 5.62 3.50
N ALA A 309 -28.98 4.46 4.14
CA ALA A 309 -27.96 3.49 3.78
C ALA A 309 -28.57 2.10 3.58
N ALA A 310 -28.06 1.33 2.63
CA ALA A 310 -28.49 -0.06 2.42
C ALA A 310 -27.98 -1.01 3.52
N ASP A 311 -26.88 -0.65 4.19
CA ASP A 311 -26.15 -1.45 5.17
C ASP A 311 -25.29 -0.55 6.08
N GLN A 312 -24.73 -1.10 7.14
CA GLN A 312 -23.84 -0.42 8.08
C GLN A 312 -22.65 -1.31 8.46
N VAL A 313 -21.43 -0.87 8.14
CA VAL A 313 -20.18 -1.60 8.41
C VAL A 313 -19.25 -0.83 9.36
N GLY A 314 -18.41 -1.57 10.07
CA GLY A 314 -17.22 -1.02 10.74
C GLY A 314 -16.03 -1.07 9.78
N LEU A 315 -15.37 0.05 9.52
CA LEU A 315 -14.25 0.13 8.58
C LEU A 315 -12.93 0.32 9.33
N ILE A 316 -11.99 -0.60 9.15
CA ILE A 316 -10.58 -0.38 9.50
C ILE A 316 -9.86 -0.03 8.20
N LEU A 317 -9.42 1.21 8.05
CA LEU A 317 -8.78 1.69 6.84
C LEU A 317 -7.25 1.75 7.05
N PRO A 318 -6.46 0.82 6.49
CA PRO A 318 -5.01 0.95 6.52
C PRO A 318 -4.58 2.17 5.70
N THR A 319 -3.54 2.89 6.13
CA THR A 319 -2.95 3.99 5.34
C THR A 319 -1.75 3.57 4.52
N SER A 320 -1.33 2.30 4.62
CA SER A 320 -0.23 1.74 3.87
C SER A 320 -0.39 0.23 3.65
N LEU A 321 0.36 -0.32 2.70
CA LEU A 321 0.45 -1.78 2.53
C LEU A 321 0.85 -2.46 3.83
N CYS A 322 1.83 -1.90 4.55
CA CYS A 322 2.39 -2.50 5.76
C CYS A 322 1.36 -2.68 6.88
N SER A 323 0.37 -1.77 7.00
CA SER A 323 -0.73 -1.93 7.96
C SER A 323 -1.89 -2.78 7.46
N GLY A 324 -1.94 -3.10 6.15
CA GLY A 324 -3.02 -3.84 5.52
C GLY A 324 -3.26 -5.24 6.10
N GLN A 325 -2.21 -6.03 6.32
CA GLN A 325 -2.38 -7.37 6.90
C GLN A 325 -2.93 -7.30 8.34
N ILE A 326 -2.47 -6.33 9.13
CA ILE A 326 -2.91 -6.16 10.52
C ILE A 326 -4.38 -5.71 10.55
N ALA A 327 -4.77 -4.81 9.64
CA ALA A 327 -6.17 -4.44 9.46
C ALA A 327 -7.04 -5.66 9.10
N ALA A 328 -6.56 -6.56 8.24
CA ALA A 328 -7.25 -7.79 7.89
C ALA A 328 -7.36 -8.78 9.07
N MET A 329 -6.27 -8.99 9.81
CA MET A 329 -6.26 -9.81 11.04
C MET A 329 -7.25 -9.27 12.07
N THR A 330 -7.25 -7.95 12.29
CA THR A 330 -8.16 -7.28 13.22
C THR A 330 -9.61 -7.42 12.78
N THR A 331 -9.89 -7.16 11.50
CA THR A 331 -11.23 -7.32 10.90
C THR A 331 -11.74 -8.75 11.07
N HIS A 332 -10.91 -9.75 10.81
CA HIS A 332 -11.26 -11.15 11.00
C HIS A 332 -11.62 -11.48 12.45
N MET A 333 -10.78 -11.05 13.40
CA MET A 333 -11.02 -11.20 14.83
C MET A 333 -12.34 -10.55 15.27
N LEU A 334 -12.60 -9.30 14.88
CA LEU A 334 -13.82 -8.58 15.27
C LEU A 334 -15.10 -9.24 14.70
N ASN A 335 -15.02 -9.73 13.46
CA ASN A 335 -16.11 -10.48 12.83
C ASN A 335 -16.37 -11.83 13.52
N GLN A 336 -15.33 -12.57 13.90
CA GLN A 336 -15.50 -13.80 14.68
C GLN A 336 -16.17 -13.54 16.03
N LYS A 337 -15.84 -12.42 16.67
CA LYS A 337 -16.47 -11.96 17.92
C LYS A 337 -17.89 -11.41 17.72
N LYS A 338 -18.34 -11.22 16.47
CA LYS A 338 -19.64 -10.62 16.12
C LYS A 338 -19.87 -9.26 16.79
N LEU A 339 -18.80 -8.49 16.98
CA LEU A 339 -18.87 -7.23 17.73
C LEU A 339 -19.85 -6.25 17.06
N GLY A 340 -20.83 -5.73 17.81
CA GLY A 340 -21.78 -4.74 17.32
C GLY A 340 -22.89 -5.23 16.40
N GLN A 341 -23.04 -6.54 16.16
CA GLN A 341 -24.17 -7.06 15.36
C GLN A 341 -25.53 -6.64 15.92
N ASP A 342 -25.69 -6.67 17.24
CA ASP A 342 -26.92 -6.24 17.93
C ASP A 342 -27.12 -4.71 17.92
N HIS A 343 -26.09 -3.96 17.50
CA HIS A 343 -26.09 -2.51 17.35
C HIS A 343 -26.04 -2.09 15.89
N GLY A 344 -26.38 -2.98 14.95
CA GLY A 344 -26.52 -2.67 13.54
C GLY A 344 -25.22 -2.58 12.75
N VAL A 345 -24.08 -3.03 13.30
CA VAL A 345 -22.86 -3.26 12.48
C VAL A 345 -22.98 -4.65 11.87
N SER A 346 -23.20 -4.74 10.55
CA SER A 346 -23.38 -6.03 9.89
C SER A 346 -22.10 -6.85 9.83
N ARG A 347 -20.97 -6.17 9.59
CA ARG A 347 -19.62 -6.74 9.55
C ARG A 347 -18.56 -5.64 9.68
N PHE A 348 -17.35 -6.06 10.02
CA PHE A 348 -16.13 -5.28 9.84
C PHE A 348 -15.54 -5.55 8.47
N VAL A 349 -14.99 -4.51 7.85
CA VAL A 349 -14.28 -4.56 6.57
C VAL A 349 -12.98 -3.79 6.66
N THR A 350 -12.03 -4.16 5.80
CA THR A 350 -10.79 -3.41 5.57
C THR A 350 -10.55 -3.28 4.08
N LEU A 351 -9.91 -2.19 3.67
CA LEU A 351 -9.53 -1.94 2.28
C LEU A 351 -8.01 -2.07 2.17
N THR A 352 -7.51 -3.30 2.09
CA THR A 352 -6.08 -3.56 1.94
C THR A 352 -5.62 -3.15 0.54
N HIS A 353 -4.57 -2.35 0.46
CA HIS A 353 -4.02 -1.84 -0.80
C HIS A 353 -2.48 -1.80 -0.74
N THR A 354 -1.87 -1.53 -1.88
CA THR A 354 -0.41 -1.44 -2.07
C THR A 354 0.16 -0.02 -1.95
N GLU A 355 -0.71 0.99 -1.84
CA GLU A 355 -0.31 2.41 -1.80
C GLU A 355 0.02 2.90 -0.37
N GLY A 356 0.44 4.16 -0.27
CA GLY A 356 0.74 4.89 0.97
C GLY A 356 2.24 5.01 1.29
N CYS A 357 3.05 4.07 0.79
CA CYS A 357 4.51 4.06 0.96
C CYS A 357 5.25 4.93 -0.10
N GLY A 358 6.58 4.84 -0.15
CA GLY A 358 7.49 5.73 -0.90
C GLY A 358 7.18 5.99 -2.39
N ALA A 359 7.86 7.01 -2.92
CA ALA A 359 7.87 7.49 -4.31
C ALA A 359 6.64 8.25 -4.88
N SER A 360 5.41 8.09 -4.39
CA SER A 360 4.29 8.90 -4.93
C SER A 360 4.20 10.28 -4.27
N SER A 361 4.24 11.34 -5.06
CA SER A 361 3.86 12.71 -4.67
C SER A 361 2.91 13.26 -5.74
N GLY A 362 2.32 14.45 -5.56
CA GLY A 362 1.49 15.06 -6.60
C GLY A 362 0.24 14.25 -6.93
N ALA A 363 -0.02 13.98 -8.22
CA ALA A 363 -1.28 13.41 -8.69
C ALA A 363 -1.60 12.03 -8.08
N SER A 364 -0.60 11.15 -7.94
CA SER A 364 -0.81 9.80 -7.36
C SER A 364 -1.18 9.86 -5.88
N GLU A 365 -0.53 10.76 -5.11
CA GLU A 365 -0.88 10.98 -3.70
C GLU A 365 -2.28 11.58 -3.58
N ALA A 366 -2.62 12.58 -4.42
CA ALA A 366 -3.94 13.19 -4.43
C ALA A 366 -5.06 12.19 -4.79
N LEU A 367 -4.82 11.32 -5.79
CA LEU A 367 -5.75 10.26 -6.17
C LEU A 367 -5.95 9.27 -5.01
N PHE A 368 -4.86 8.80 -4.39
CA PHE A 368 -4.91 7.91 -3.25
C PHE A 368 -5.71 8.53 -2.10
N THR A 369 -5.33 9.75 -1.68
CA THR A 369 -5.97 10.48 -0.59
C THR A 369 -7.45 10.68 -0.87
N ARG A 370 -7.82 11.17 -2.05
CA ARG A 370 -9.23 11.35 -2.44
C ARG A 370 -10.03 10.05 -2.37
N THR A 371 -9.46 8.96 -2.87
CA THR A 371 -10.11 7.63 -2.84
C THR A 371 -10.32 7.17 -1.39
N MET A 372 -9.31 7.31 -0.52
CA MET A 372 -9.42 6.96 0.90
C MET A 372 -10.47 7.82 1.62
N LEU A 373 -10.47 9.14 1.39
CA LEU A 373 -11.46 10.06 1.93
C LEU A 373 -12.88 9.71 1.48
N GLY A 374 -13.07 9.29 0.21
CA GLY A 374 -14.34 8.80 -0.31
C GLY A 374 -14.87 7.60 0.48
N TYR A 375 -14.01 6.64 0.80
CA TYR A 375 -14.38 5.50 1.65
C TYR A 375 -14.64 5.89 3.11
N LEU A 376 -13.88 6.82 3.67
CA LEU A 376 -14.13 7.35 5.02
C LEU A 376 -15.48 8.08 5.12
N ALA A 377 -15.88 8.75 4.03
CA ALA A 377 -17.15 9.45 3.89
C ALA A 377 -18.33 8.54 3.48
N HIS A 378 -18.06 7.28 3.13
CA HIS A 378 -19.05 6.39 2.53
C HIS A 378 -20.29 6.22 3.44
N PRO A 379 -21.53 6.31 2.91
CA PRO A 379 -22.73 6.25 3.76
C PRO A 379 -22.99 4.89 4.43
N LEU A 380 -22.42 3.82 3.89
CA LEU A 380 -22.45 2.49 4.52
C LEU A 380 -21.49 2.38 5.73
N VAL A 381 -20.56 3.31 5.93
CA VAL A 381 -19.59 3.24 7.02
C VAL A 381 -20.17 3.89 8.27
N LYS A 382 -20.42 3.09 9.30
CA LYS A 382 -20.98 3.54 10.58
C LYS A 382 -19.90 4.08 11.52
N HIS A 383 -18.83 3.30 11.69
CA HIS A 383 -17.66 3.68 12.46
C HIS A 383 -16.42 3.38 11.64
N CYS A 384 -15.45 4.29 11.67
CA CYS A 384 -14.19 4.10 10.96
C CYS A 384 -12.99 4.40 11.83
N LEU A 385 -11.96 3.57 11.70
CA LEU A 385 -10.65 3.78 12.30
C LEU A 385 -9.59 3.71 11.19
N LEU A 386 -8.66 4.67 11.21
CA LEU A 386 -7.46 4.62 10.39
C LEU A 386 -6.34 3.90 11.14
N LEU A 387 -5.65 3.01 10.43
CA LEU A 387 -4.50 2.27 10.93
C LEU A 387 -3.27 2.60 10.09
N GLU A 388 -2.36 3.36 10.69
CA GLU A 388 -1.03 3.56 10.12
C GLU A 388 -0.06 2.49 10.58
N HIS A 389 0.98 2.29 9.77
CA HIS A 389 2.19 1.65 10.25
C HIS A 389 3.04 2.66 11.04
N GLY A 390 3.27 3.84 10.44
CA GLY A 390 3.87 5.04 11.00
C GLY A 390 5.04 5.63 10.18
N CYS A 391 5.51 4.95 9.14
CA CYS A 391 6.65 5.39 8.30
C CYS A 391 6.25 5.80 6.86
N GLU A 392 5.01 5.55 6.47
CA GLU A 392 4.40 5.99 5.22
C GLU A 392 4.34 7.52 5.09
N LYS A 393 4.11 8.00 3.86
CA LYS A 393 3.86 9.42 3.60
C LYS A 393 2.49 9.84 4.13
N THR A 394 1.49 8.99 3.93
CA THR A 394 0.08 9.23 4.23
C THR A 394 -0.29 8.80 5.66
N HIS A 395 0.57 9.11 6.62
CA HIS A 395 0.37 8.79 8.04
C HIS A 395 -0.88 9.48 8.63
N ASN A 396 -1.27 9.12 9.84
CA ASN A 396 -2.50 9.57 10.49
C ASN A 396 -2.63 11.09 10.54
N ASP A 397 -1.56 11.83 10.87
CA ASP A 397 -1.62 13.31 10.89
C ASP A 397 -1.88 13.90 9.49
N TYR A 398 -1.29 13.34 8.44
CA TYR A 398 -1.60 13.73 7.05
C TYR A 398 -3.09 13.51 6.75
N MET A 399 -3.63 12.33 7.10
CA MET A 399 -5.04 12.01 6.88
C MET A 399 -5.99 12.87 7.72
N ARG A 400 -5.59 13.28 8.94
CA ARG A 400 -6.35 14.24 9.76
C ARG A 400 -6.48 15.58 9.04
N HIS A 401 -5.39 16.10 8.51
CA HIS A 401 -5.40 17.36 7.74
C HIS A 401 -6.26 17.23 6.49
N ALA A 402 -6.11 16.14 5.72
CA ALA A 402 -6.88 15.89 4.51
C ALA A 402 -8.40 15.79 4.79
N LEU A 403 -8.81 15.18 5.92
CA LEU A 403 -10.21 15.16 6.36
C LEU A 403 -10.75 16.56 6.68
N GLN A 404 -9.96 17.38 7.36
CA GLN A 404 -10.36 18.76 7.72
C GLN A 404 -10.56 19.62 6.49
N GLU A 405 -9.71 19.49 5.47
CA GLU A 405 -9.80 20.23 4.21
C GLU A 405 -11.11 19.97 3.45
N ILE A 406 -11.67 18.76 3.57
CA ILE A 406 -12.96 18.40 2.98
C ILE A 406 -14.15 18.57 3.93
N GLY A 407 -13.93 19.18 5.11
CA GLY A 407 -14.98 19.48 6.09
C GLY A 407 -15.46 18.29 6.92
N LEU A 408 -14.71 17.18 6.96
CA LEU A 408 -15.00 16.04 7.83
C LEU A 408 -14.27 16.18 9.16
N ASP A 409 -14.97 15.90 10.26
CA ASP A 409 -14.41 15.99 11.62
C ASP A 409 -13.52 14.77 11.95
N PRO A 410 -12.19 14.93 12.11
CA PRO A 410 -11.30 13.84 12.47
C PRO A 410 -11.57 13.25 13.87
N GLN A 411 -12.28 13.96 14.75
CA GLN A 411 -12.62 13.47 16.09
C GLN A 411 -13.67 12.34 16.05
N LYS A 412 -14.43 12.23 14.95
CA LYS A 412 -15.36 11.12 14.72
C LYS A 412 -14.67 9.83 14.25
N MET A 413 -13.35 9.87 13.99
CA MET A 413 -12.57 8.73 13.51
C MET A 413 -11.71 8.12 14.62
N GLY A 414 -11.47 6.81 14.51
CA GLY A 414 -10.47 6.11 15.30
C GLY A 414 -9.08 6.27 14.69
N TRP A 415 -8.04 6.25 15.52
CA TRP A 415 -6.66 6.43 15.10
C TRP A 415 -5.75 5.46 15.84
N ALA A 416 -5.06 4.61 15.08
CA ALA A 416 -4.11 3.64 15.61
C ALA A 416 -2.84 3.59 14.76
N SER A 417 -1.73 3.21 15.39
CA SER A 417 -0.40 3.20 14.82
C SER A 417 0.39 2.01 15.33
N VAL A 418 0.80 1.12 14.43
CA VAL A 418 1.58 -0.07 14.79
C VAL A 418 2.87 0.33 15.53
N GLN A 419 3.60 1.31 14.99
CA GLN A 419 4.92 1.70 15.49
C GLN A 419 4.87 2.56 16.76
N LEU A 420 3.76 3.28 16.99
CA LEU A 420 3.59 4.13 18.18
C LEU A 420 2.82 3.43 19.31
N ASP A 421 1.91 2.52 19.00
CA ASP A 421 1.04 1.85 19.98
C ASP A 421 1.62 0.52 20.51
N GLY A 422 2.86 0.17 20.14
CA GLY A 422 3.58 -0.96 20.74
C GLY A 422 3.42 -2.30 20.03
N GLY A 423 3.30 -2.28 18.70
CA GLY A 423 3.33 -3.49 17.86
C GLY A 423 1.94 -4.06 17.59
N ILE A 424 1.92 -5.29 17.06
CA ILE A 424 0.72 -5.88 16.44
C ILE A 424 -0.37 -6.14 17.49
N GLU A 425 -0.01 -6.81 18.57
CA GLU A 425 -0.98 -7.22 19.59
C GLU A 425 -1.61 -6.02 20.30
N ALA A 426 -0.78 -5.05 20.68
CA ALA A 426 -1.24 -3.85 21.38
C ALA A 426 -2.14 -2.99 20.49
N VAL A 427 -1.80 -2.83 19.20
CA VAL A 427 -2.63 -2.05 18.28
C VAL A 427 -3.97 -2.75 18.00
N MET A 428 -3.99 -4.08 17.87
CA MET A 428 -5.23 -4.84 17.70
C MET A 428 -6.18 -4.68 18.89
N GLN A 429 -5.64 -4.74 20.12
CA GLN A 429 -6.42 -4.51 21.35
C GLN A 429 -6.96 -3.08 21.42
N LYS A 430 -6.15 -2.09 21.05
CA LYS A 430 -6.57 -0.67 20.97
C LYS A 430 -7.72 -0.48 19.98
N ILE A 431 -7.63 -1.09 18.80
CA ILE A 431 -8.69 -1.01 17.77
C ILE A 431 -9.99 -1.63 18.30
N GLU A 432 -9.92 -2.84 18.87
CA GLU A 432 -11.08 -3.51 19.45
C GLU A 432 -11.75 -2.66 20.54
N ALA A 433 -10.96 -2.13 21.48
CA ALA A 433 -11.46 -1.29 22.55
C ALA A 433 -12.15 -0.02 22.01
N TRP A 434 -11.58 0.61 20.99
CA TRP A 434 -12.18 1.78 20.36
C TRP A 434 -13.53 1.46 19.71
N PHE A 435 -13.62 0.41 18.90
CA PHE A 435 -14.90 0.02 18.30
C PHE A 435 -15.94 -0.39 19.34
N ALA A 436 -15.55 -1.15 20.36
CA ALA A 436 -16.45 -1.53 21.44
C ALA A 436 -17.03 -0.29 22.16
N GLN A 437 -16.22 0.74 22.38
CA GLN A 437 -16.67 2.01 22.95
C GLN A 437 -17.66 2.74 22.04
N GLN A 438 -17.35 2.87 20.74
CA GLN A 438 -18.23 3.55 19.78
C GLN A 438 -19.58 2.83 19.62
N ILE A 439 -19.54 1.51 19.59
CA ILE A 439 -20.73 0.65 19.48
C ILE A 439 -21.59 0.77 20.74
N ALA A 440 -20.99 0.77 21.93
CA ALA A 440 -21.73 0.93 23.19
C ALA A 440 -22.44 2.30 23.31
N GLN A 441 -21.91 3.32 22.64
CA GLN A 441 -22.51 4.66 22.56
C GLN A 441 -23.60 4.76 21.47
N SER A 442 -23.73 3.75 20.61
CA SER A 442 -24.65 3.74 19.48
C SER A 442 -25.95 2.98 19.80
N GLY A 443 -27.08 3.56 19.40
CA GLY A 443 -28.37 2.88 19.43
C GLY A 443 -28.53 1.80 18.35
N PRO A 444 -29.57 0.95 18.46
CA PRO A 444 -29.92 -0.01 17.42
C PRO A 444 -30.29 0.72 16.11
N PRO A 445 -30.12 0.08 14.94
CA PRO A 445 -30.41 0.70 13.66
C PRO A 445 -31.91 0.94 13.48
N THR A 446 -32.28 2.17 13.11
CA THR A 446 -33.65 2.50 12.71
C THR A 446 -33.83 2.24 11.22
N ARG A 447 -34.92 1.57 10.84
CA ARG A 447 -35.27 1.31 9.43
C ARG A 447 -36.42 2.19 8.98
N ARG A 448 -36.35 2.70 7.76
CA ARG A 448 -37.38 3.53 7.11
C ARG A 448 -37.67 3.00 5.70
N MET A 449 -38.93 3.02 5.29
CA MET A 449 -39.32 2.77 3.91
C MET A 449 -38.92 3.96 3.03
N ALA A 450 -38.19 3.69 1.96
CA ALA A 450 -37.69 4.66 1.01
C ALA A 450 -38.04 4.26 -0.43
N GLY A 451 -38.13 5.25 -1.31
CA GLY A 451 -38.31 5.02 -2.75
C GLY A 451 -36.98 4.83 -3.48
N VAL A 452 -37.05 4.57 -4.79
CA VAL A 452 -35.87 4.43 -5.67
C VAL A 452 -34.93 5.65 -5.60
N GLY A 453 -35.47 6.84 -5.33
CA GLY A 453 -34.70 8.08 -5.17
C GLY A 453 -33.68 8.07 -4.03
N ALA A 454 -33.75 7.11 -3.12
CA ALA A 454 -32.74 6.96 -2.07
C ALA A 454 -31.51 6.15 -2.50
N LEU A 455 -31.53 5.54 -3.70
CA LEU A 455 -30.44 4.70 -4.19
C LEU A 455 -29.32 5.51 -4.83
N ARG A 456 -28.09 5.09 -4.54
CA ARG A 456 -26.87 5.48 -5.24
C ARG A 456 -26.31 4.24 -5.93
N ILE A 457 -26.31 4.19 -7.26
CA ILE A 457 -25.92 2.99 -8.03
C ILE A 457 -24.65 3.28 -8.84
N GLY A 458 -23.66 2.40 -8.74
CA GLY A 458 -22.55 2.32 -9.68
C GLY A 458 -22.93 1.43 -10.87
N LEU A 459 -22.77 1.89 -12.10
CA LEU A 459 -22.98 1.09 -13.32
C LEU A 459 -21.65 0.87 -14.02
N MET A 460 -21.36 -0.38 -14.36
CA MET A 460 -20.13 -0.76 -15.08
C MET A 460 -20.44 -1.80 -16.16
N SER A 461 -19.66 -1.84 -17.25
CA SER A 461 -19.71 -2.93 -18.24
C SER A 461 -18.34 -3.40 -18.71
N ALA A 462 -18.14 -4.70 -18.86
CA ALA A 462 -16.97 -5.27 -19.54
C ALA A 462 -17.43 -6.03 -20.80
N GLY A 463 -16.64 -5.97 -21.87
CA GLY A 463 -16.95 -6.64 -23.14
C GLY A 463 -18.07 -5.97 -23.96
N PRO A 464 -18.51 -6.62 -25.06
CA PRO A 464 -19.55 -6.09 -25.95
C PRO A 464 -20.91 -5.96 -25.26
N VAL A 465 -21.56 -4.80 -25.40
CA VAL A 465 -22.89 -4.53 -24.82
C VAL A 465 -23.96 -4.71 -25.89
N SER A 466 -24.85 -5.68 -25.69
CA SER A 466 -25.97 -5.91 -26.61
C SER A 466 -26.98 -4.74 -26.57
N PRO A 467 -27.76 -4.49 -27.64
CA PRO A 467 -28.77 -3.43 -27.65
C PRO A 467 -29.80 -3.57 -26.52
N SER A 468 -30.19 -4.80 -26.16
CA SER A 468 -31.12 -5.04 -25.06
C SER A 468 -30.51 -4.72 -23.69
N ALA A 469 -29.24 -5.07 -23.48
CA ALA A 469 -28.50 -4.70 -22.27
C ALA A 469 -28.33 -3.18 -22.17
N ALA A 470 -27.95 -2.52 -23.27
CA ALA A 470 -27.85 -1.07 -23.34
C ALA A 470 -29.19 -0.38 -23.02
N GLN A 471 -30.30 -0.88 -23.56
CA GLN A 471 -31.65 -0.38 -23.25
C GLN A 471 -32.00 -0.55 -21.76
N ALA A 472 -31.68 -1.71 -21.16
CA ALA A 472 -31.95 -1.98 -19.76
C ALA A 472 -31.12 -1.09 -18.83
N LEU A 473 -29.85 -0.85 -19.15
CA LEU A 473 -28.98 0.06 -18.42
C LEU A 473 -29.49 1.51 -18.51
N ALA A 474 -29.91 1.96 -19.70
CA ALA A 474 -30.48 3.30 -19.88
C ALA A 474 -31.78 3.48 -19.08
N PHE A 475 -32.66 2.47 -19.12
CA PHE A 475 -33.89 2.43 -18.34
C PHE A 475 -33.61 2.52 -16.84
N LEU A 476 -32.66 1.75 -16.33
CA LEU A 476 -32.24 1.81 -14.92
C LEU A 476 -31.72 3.21 -14.56
N THR A 477 -30.88 3.81 -15.41
CA THR A 477 -30.36 5.16 -15.21
C THR A 477 -31.48 6.20 -15.10
N GLN A 478 -32.41 6.23 -16.06
CA GLN A 478 -33.54 7.17 -16.04
C GLN A 478 -34.42 6.98 -14.81
N THR A 479 -34.71 5.72 -14.45
CA THR A 479 -35.58 5.38 -13.31
C THR A 479 -35.02 5.92 -12.00
N VAL A 480 -33.71 5.73 -11.77
CA VAL A 480 -33.07 6.16 -10.52
C VAL A 480 -32.94 7.67 -10.48
N VAL A 481 -32.44 8.29 -11.55
CA VAL A 481 -32.20 9.74 -11.60
C VAL A 481 -33.50 10.54 -11.56
N ALA A 482 -34.55 10.12 -12.28
CA ALA A 482 -35.86 10.79 -12.24
C ALA A 482 -36.53 10.70 -10.87
N ALA A 483 -36.26 9.64 -10.10
CA ALA A 483 -36.75 9.49 -8.74
C ALA A 483 -35.95 10.35 -7.72
N GLY A 484 -34.90 11.05 -8.14
CA GLY A 484 -34.02 11.86 -7.29
C GLY A 484 -32.83 11.09 -6.70
N GLY A 485 -32.56 9.89 -7.19
CA GLY A 485 -31.40 9.08 -6.82
C GLY A 485 -30.17 9.42 -7.66
N ALA A 486 -29.14 8.60 -7.55
CA ALA A 486 -27.88 8.84 -8.22
C ALA A 486 -27.34 7.62 -8.96
N VAL A 487 -26.68 7.89 -10.08
CA VAL A 487 -26.02 6.89 -10.92
C VAL A 487 -24.62 7.37 -11.25
N VAL A 488 -23.61 6.56 -10.92
CA VAL A 488 -22.21 6.82 -11.24
C VAL A 488 -21.71 5.76 -12.21
N THR A 489 -21.06 6.19 -13.30
CA THR A 489 -20.42 5.29 -14.26
C THR A 489 -18.96 5.68 -14.44
N PRO A 490 -18.05 4.74 -14.73
CA PRO A 490 -16.74 5.11 -15.26
C PRO A 490 -16.88 5.69 -16.67
N ASP A 491 -16.04 6.66 -17.02
CA ASP A 491 -16.02 7.31 -18.34
C ASP A 491 -15.58 6.37 -19.48
N ASN A 492 -14.88 5.29 -19.15
CA ASN A 492 -14.47 4.27 -20.11
C ASN A 492 -15.45 3.09 -20.25
N ALA A 493 -16.66 3.17 -19.67
CA ALA A 493 -17.63 2.08 -19.76
C ALA A 493 -18.10 1.84 -21.21
N PRO A 494 -17.92 0.62 -21.79
CA PRO A 494 -18.40 0.25 -23.12
C PRO A 494 -19.85 0.64 -23.44
N PHE A 495 -20.78 0.57 -22.48
CA PHE A 495 -22.17 0.95 -22.73
C PHE A 495 -22.35 2.44 -23.06
N LEU A 496 -21.43 3.33 -22.66
CA LEU A 496 -21.52 4.76 -22.98
C LEU A 496 -21.40 5.02 -24.49
N SER A 497 -20.69 4.15 -25.20
CA SER A 497 -20.57 4.20 -26.66
C SER A 497 -21.64 3.37 -27.39
N ALA A 498 -22.47 2.60 -26.67
CA ALA A 498 -23.55 1.83 -27.29
C ALA A 498 -24.65 2.78 -27.80
N PRO A 499 -25.02 2.75 -29.10
CA PRO A 499 -25.96 3.71 -29.68
C PRO A 499 -27.28 3.78 -28.90
N THR A 500 -27.84 2.64 -28.52
CA THR A 500 -29.09 2.58 -27.75
C THR A 500 -29.01 3.31 -26.41
N TYR A 501 -27.91 3.19 -25.66
CA TYR A 501 -27.75 3.88 -24.38
C TYR A 501 -27.52 5.38 -24.59
N ARG A 502 -26.61 5.72 -25.51
CA ARG A 502 -26.22 7.09 -25.82
C ARG A 502 -27.39 7.92 -26.34
N ASP A 503 -28.11 7.41 -27.33
CA ASP A 503 -29.22 8.13 -27.97
C ASP A 503 -30.40 8.30 -26.99
N THR A 504 -30.59 7.35 -26.06
CA THR A 504 -31.64 7.43 -25.03
C THR A 504 -31.35 8.51 -23.98
N LEU A 505 -30.10 8.65 -23.53
CA LEU A 505 -29.75 9.53 -22.42
C LEU A 505 -29.14 10.87 -22.82
N PHE A 506 -28.31 10.90 -23.86
CA PHE A 506 -27.47 12.05 -24.20
C PHE A 506 -27.80 12.65 -25.58
N GLY A 507 -28.39 11.86 -26.47
CA GLY A 507 -28.55 12.24 -27.88
C GLY A 507 -27.18 12.50 -28.53
N ASP A 508 -27.01 13.69 -29.11
CA ASP A 508 -25.75 14.12 -29.74
C ASP A 508 -24.77 14.81 -28.77
N GLN A 509 -25.11 14.91 -27.48
CA GLN A 509 -24.27 15.58 -26.50
C GLN A 509 -23.08 14.69 -26.06
N THR A 510 -21.94 15.32 -25.84
CA THR A 510 -20.73 14.71 -25.27
C THR A 510 -20.36 15.41 -23.98
N PHE A 511 -19.98 14.65 -22.97
CA PHE A 511 -19.63 15.18 -21.65
C PHE A 511 -18.22 14.80 -21.25
N MET A 512 -17.58 15.69 -20.50
CA MET A 512 -16.40 15.34 -19.72
C MET A 512 -16.84 14.69 -18.39
N PRO A 513 -15.96 13.92 -17.73
CA PRO A 513 -16.21 13.42 -16.40
C PRO A 513 -16.64 14.52 -15.42
N SER A 514 -17.70 14.24 -14.66
CA SER A 514 -18.19 15.12 -13.60
C SER A 514 -17.53 14.88 -12.26
N LEU A 515 -16.92 13.70 -12.06
CA LEU A 515 -16.25 13.31 -10.83
C LEU A 515 -14.83 12.88 -11.15
N ALA A 516 -13.88 13.29 -10.31
CA ALA A 516 -12.54 12.72 -10.36
C ALA A 516 -12.56 11.28 -9.85
N TYR A 517 -11.55 10.48 -10.21
CA TYR A 517 -11.47 9.10 -9.73
C TYR A 517 -11.53 9.03 -8.20
N GLY A 518 -12.50 8.29 -7.66
CA GLY A 518 -12.72 8.12 -6.22
C GLY A 518 -13.26 9.36 -5.50
N GLU A 519 -13.72 10.38 -6.22
CA GLU A 519 -14.35 11.56 -5.62
C GLU A 519 -15.73 11.24 -5.05
N HIS A 520 -15.96 11.61 -3.79
CA HIS A 520 -17.25 11.45 -3.15
C HIS A 520 -18.32 12.33 -3.82
N MET A 521 -19.39 11.70 -4.29
CA MET A 521 -20.50 12.38 -4.94
C MET A 521 -21.34 13.14 -3.91
N ARG A 522 -21.55 14.44 -4.15
CA ARG A 522 -22.23 15.36 -3.21
C ARG A 522 -23.69 15.64 -3.54
N GLN A 523 -24.09 15.43 -4.79
CA GLN A 523 -25.44 15.71 -5.29
C GLN A 523 -25.99 14.46 -5.98
N PRO A 524 -27.30 14.17 -5.86
CA PRO A 524 -27.91 13.12 -6.67
C PRO A 524 -27.98 13.53 -8.14
N GLY A 525 -27.96 12.55 -9.04
CA GLY A 525 -28.01 12.74 -10.48
C GLY A 525 -27.17 11.71 -11.23
N PHE A 526 -26.98 11.95 -12.52
CA PHE A 526 -26.08 11.14 -13.34
C PHE A 526 -24.66 11.71 -13.29
N HIS A 527 -23.69 10.89 -12.92
CA HIS A 527 -22.29 11.25 -12.84
C HIS A 527 -21.42 10.30 -13.65
N MET A 528 -20.40 10.88 -14.28
CA MET A 528 -19.33 10.14 -14.93
C MET A 528 -18.03 10.38 -14.16
N MET A 529 -17.35 9.29 -13.77
CA MET A 529 -16.10 9.30 -13.02
C MET A 529 -14.92 9.06 -13.97
N GLU A 530 -13.86 9.85 -13.83
CA GLU A 530 -12.60 9.61 -14.54
C GLU A 530 -12.04 8.21 -14.29
N THR A 531 -11.45 7.60 -15.31
CA THR A 531 -10.75 6.32 -15.19
C THR A 531 -9.28 6.38 -15.64
N PRO A 532 -8.33 6.60 -14.72
CA PRO A 532 -6.89 6.58 -15.04
C PRO A 532 -6.36 5.16 -15.33
N THR A 533 -7.24 4.16 -15.34
CA THR A 533 -6.94 2.73 -15.49
C THR A 533 -7.99 2.05 -16.34
N SER A 534 -7.58 1.01 -17.06
CA SER A 534 -8.48 0.06 -17.73
C SER A 534 -8.71 -1.20 -16.90
N HIS A 535 -8.06 -1.33 -15.74
CA HIS A 535 -8.20 -2.51 -14.89
C HIS A 535 -9.52 -2.47 -14.11
N TRP A 536 -10.37 -3.47 -14.36
CA TRP A 536 -11.73 -3.53 -13.85
C TRP A 536 -11.85 -3.36 -12.33
N VAL A 537 -10.96 -4.00 -11.56
CA VAL A 537 -10.98 -3.95 -10.08
C VAL A 537 -10.57 -2.58 -9.56
N GLU A 538 -9.66 -1.90 -10.26
CA GLU A 538 -9.25 -0.54 -9.89
C GLU A 538 -10.42 0.41 -10.18
N THR A 539 -11.02 0.34 -11.37
CA THR A 539 -12.23 1.11 -11.69
C THR A 539 -13.35 0.90 -10.65
N LEU A 540 -13.60 -0.34 -10.24
CA LEU A 540 -14.57 -0.68 -9.19
C LEU A 540 -14.23 -0.01 -7.84
N SER A 541 -12.94 0.08 -7.50
CA SER A 541 -12.48 0.75 -6.28
C SER A 541 -12.78 2.25 -6.32
N GLY A 542 -12.52 2.91 -7.45
CA GLY A 542 -12.92 4.30 -7.66
C GLY A 542 -14.43 4.50 -7.53
N ILE A 543 -15.22 3.66 -8.20
CA ILE A 543 -16.70 3.70 -8.12
C ILE A 543 -17.18 3.53 -6.67
N GLY A 544 -16.62 2.57 -5.93
CA GLY A 544 -16.96 2.38 -4.51
C GLY A 544 -16.68 3.63 -3.68
N ALA A 545 -15.52 4.27 -3.85
CA ALA A 545 -15.16 5.49 -3.13
C ALA A 545 -16.11 6.68 -3.40
N THR A 546 -16.83 6.69 -4.54
CA THR A 546 -17.80 7.75 -4.83
C THR A 546 -19.02 7.75 -3.90
N GLY A 547 -19.24 6.65 -3.16
CA GLY A 547 -20.34 6.55 -2.20
C GLY A 547 -21.56 5.82 -2.73
N VAL A 548 -21.42 4.87 -3.67
CA VAL A 548 -22.55 4.08 -4.17
C VAL A 548 -22.96 2.98 -3.18
N ASP A 549 -24.26 2.71 -3.06
CA ASP A 549 -24.78 1.62 -2.23
C ASP A 549 -24.67 0.25 -2.90
N LEU A 550 -24.79 0.24 -4.22
CA LEU A 550 -24.87 -0.95 -5.05
C LEU A 550 -24.08 -0.73 -6.32
N VAL A 551 -23.36 -1.75 -6.77
CA VAL A 551 -22.75 -1.75 -8.11
C VAL A 551 -23.43 -2.82 -8.96
N VAL A 552 -23.89 -2.42 -10.15
CA VAL A 552 -24.40 -3.31 -11.19
C VAL A 552 -23.36 -3.39 -12.30
N ALA A 553 -22.84 -4.59 -12.50
CA ALA A 553 -21.84 -4.90 -13.52
C ALA A 553 -22.45 -5.77 -14.62
N TYR A 554 -22.42 -5.29 -15.86
CA TYR A 554 -22.69 -6.10 -17.04
C TYR A 554 -21.37 -6.71 -17.55
N VAL A 555 -21.36 -8.02 -17.81
CA VAL A 555 -20.22 -8.70 -18.42
C VAL A 555 -20.73 -9.36 -19.69
N GLY A 556 -20.33 -8.81 -20.84
CA GLY A 556 -20.61 -9.39 -22.15
C GLY A 556 -19.72 -10.61 -22.42
N GLU A 557 -20.29 -11.59 -23.10
CA GLU A 557 -19.55 -12.74 -23.63
C GLU A 557 -18.71 -12.39 -24.85
#